data_AF-A0AAD4Z7K9-F1
#
_entry.id   AF-A0AAD4Z7K9-F1
#
_cell.length_a   1.000
_cell.length_b   1.000
_cell.length_c   1.000
_cell.angle_alpha   90.00
_cell.angle_beta   90.00
_cell.angle_gamma   90.00
#
_symmetry.space_group_name_H-M   'P 1'
#
loop_
_entity.id
_entity.type
_entity.pdbx_description
1 polymer ?
#
loop_
_entity_poly.entity_id
_entity_poly.type
_entity_poly.pdbx_seq_one_letter_code
_entity_poly.pdbx_strand_id
1 'polypeptide(L)'
;MLGKELSRSQEDWKYLPQPPYPSSLLQQPYPKGYEAPNFILFDGREGFPKEHVNHFIDALGLHAGDYSLQLREFSKGLTDRAYT
;
A
#
# COMPACT_ATOMS: atom_id res chain seq x y z
N MET A 1 18.55 24.67 -19.05
CA MET A 1 18.59 25.17 -17.66
C MET A 1 18.01 24.09 -16.75
N LEU A 2 18.90 23.53 -15.92
CA LEU A 2 18.66 22.85 -14.66
C LEU A 2 17.74 21.62 -14.60
N GLY A 3 18.28 20.48 -15.07
CA GLY A 3 17.98 19.19 -14.43
C GLY A 3 18.44 19.26 -12.98
N LYS A 4 17.49 19.26 -12.05
CA LYS A 4 17.78 19.21 -10.61
C LYS A 4 17.92 17.74 -10.27
N GLU A 5 19.14 17.28 -10.43
CA GLU A 5 19.63 16.03 -9.91
C GLU A 5 19.33 15.99 -8.41
N LEU A 6 18.42 15.09 -8.03
CA LEU A 6 18.07 14.79 -6.65
C LEU A 6 19.30 14.09 -6.04
N SER A 7 20.32 14.86 -5.66
CA SER A 7 21.44 14.39 -4.85
C SER A 7 20.92 14.13 -3.44
N ARG A 8 20.13 13.06 -3.33
CA ARG A 8 19.58 12.59 -2.07
C ARG A 8 20.73 11.93 -1.32
N SER A 9 21.08 12.51 -0.19
CA SER A 9 22.23 12.09 0.61
C SER A 9 22.06 10.62 1.03
N GLN A 10 23.17 9.92 1.24
CA GLN A 10 23.18 8.52 1.72
C GLN A 10 22.60 8.40 3.15
N GLU A 11 22.01 9.45 3.71
CA GLU A 11 21.34 9.46 5.01
C GLU A 11 19.83 9.61 4.88
N ASP A 12 19.32 10.01 3.72
CA ASP A 12 17.89 10.21 3.48
C ASP A 12 17.13 8.90 3.32
N TRP A 13 17.81 7.80 2.97
CA TRP A 13 17.16 6.48 2.86
C TRP A 13 16.69 5.94 4.22
N LYS A 14 17.30 6.38 5.33
CA LYS A 14 16.91 5.97 6.68
C LYS A 14 15.52 6.50 7.08
N TYR A 15 15.04 7.51 6.37
CA TYR A 15 13.70 8.11 6.54
C TYR A 15 12.74 7.74 5.41
N LEU A 16 13.14 6.86 4.49
CA LEU A 16 12.16 6.32 3.56
C LEU A 16 11.15 5.49 4.35
N PRO A 17 9.85 5.79 4.23
CA PRO A 17 8.83 5.01 4.90
C PRO A 17 8.99 3.56 4.46
N GLN A 18 9.35 2.70 5.40
CA GLN A 18 9.33 1.28 5.15
C GLN A 18 7.87 0.85 5.06
N PRO A 19 7.53 -0.06 4.14
CA PRO A 19 6.18 -0.60 4.11
C PRO A 19 5.84 -1.24 5.46
N PRO A 20 4.58 -1.19 5.89
CA PRO A 20 4.14 -1.76 7.18
C PRO A 20 4.10 -3.30 7.19
N TYR A 21 4.75 -3.94 6.22
CA TYR A 21 4.75 -5.38 6.02
C TYR A 21 6.18 -5.87 5.71
N PRO A 22 6.49 -7.16 5.96
CA PRO A 22 7.84 -7.69 5.80
C PRO A 22 8.39 -7.52 4.38
N SER A 23 9.68 -7.21 4.26
CA SER A 23 10.37 -7.04 2.98
C SER A 23 10.39 -8.31 2.12
N SER A 24 10.22 -9.50 2.73
CA SER A 24 10.07 -10.77 2.00
C SER A 24 8.87 -10.77 1.05
N LEU A 25 7.83 -9.99 1.34
CA LEU A 25 6.65 -9.86 0.47
C LEU A 25 6.93 -9.02 -0.78
N LEU A 26 7.97 -8.17 -0.77
CA LEU A 26 8.37 -7.40 -1.95
C LEU A 26 8.99 -8.30 -3.04
N GLN A 27 9.53 -9.45 -2.65
CA GLN A 27 10.15 -10.41 -3.58
C GLN A 27 9.15 -11.39 -4.19
N GLN A 28 7.94 -11.48 -3.64
CA GLN A 28 6.91 -12.36 -4.17
C GLN A 28 6.27 -11.72 -5.41
N PRO A 29 6.14 -12.45 -6.53
CA PRO A 29 5.44 -11.91 -7.69
C PRO A 29 3.96 -11.68 -7.37
N TYR A 30 3.32 -10.78 -8.12
CA TYR A 30 1.86 -10.68 -8.13
C TYR A 30 1.25 -11.94 -8.77
N PRO A 31 0.03 -12.36 -8.35
CA PRO A 31 -0.67 -13.45 -9.01
C PRO A 31 -0.85 -13.19 -10.50
N LYS A 32 -0.82 -14.26 -11.30
CA LYS A 32 -1.00 -14.15 -12.76
C LYS A 32 -2.37 -13.54 -13.07
N GLY A 33 -2.38 -12.48 -13.87
CA GLY A 33 -3.61 -11.77 -14.25
C GLY A 33 -4.17 -10.85 -13.17
N TYR A 34 -3.42 -10.61 -12.08
CA TYR A 34 -3.80 -9.60 -11.10
C TYR A 34 -3.68 -8.20 -11.69
N GLU A 35 -4.79 -7.47 -11.66
CA GLU A 35 -4.83 -6.04 -11.91
C GLU A 35 -5.16 -5.33 -10.60
N ALA A 36 -4.34 -4.35 -10.21
CA ALA A 36 -4.54 -3.64 -8.96
C ALA A 36 -5.86 -2.85 -8.99
N PRO A 37 -6.80 -3.10 -8.07
CA PRO A 37 -8.01 -2.32 -7.96
C PRO A 37 -7.69 -0.87 -7.61
N ASN A 38 -8.56 0.04 -8.03
CA ASN A 38 -8.49 1.41 -7.56
C ASN A 38 -9.15 1.48 -6.18
N PHE A 39 -8.34 1.55 -5.12
CA PHE A 39 -8.82 1.62 -3.75
C PHE A 39 -9.25 3.03 -3.38
N ILE A 40 -10.36 3.15 -2.66
CA ILE A 40 -10.75 4.39 -1.99
C ILE A 40 -9.78 4.59 -0.82
N LEU A 41 -9.11 5.74 -0.75
CA LEU A 41 -8.19 6.06 0.34
C LEU A 41 -8.95 6.31 1.65
N PHE A 42 -8.43 5.77 2.74
CA PHE A 42 -8.91 5.99 4.11
C PHE A 42 -7.87 6.75 4.92
N ASP A 43 -8.26 7.90 5.47
CA ASP A 43 -7.35 8.82 6.18
C ASP A 43 -7.31 8.61 7.70
N GLY A 44 -8.20 7.76 8.23
CA GLY A 44 -8.31 7.50 9.66
C GLY A 44 -8.94 8.62 10.47
N ARG A 45 -9.51 9.65 9.82
CA ARG A 45 -10.19 10.77 10.47
C ARG A 45 -11.71 10.64 10.35
N GLU A 46 -12.20 10.30 9.16
CA GLU A 46 -13.62 10.18 8.85
C GLU A 46 -13.96 8.82 8.21
N GLY A 47 -15.24 8.44 8.26
CA GLY A 47 -15.73 7.17 7.74
C GLY A 47 -15.65 6.01 8.74
N PHE A 48 -16.11 4.84 8.31
CA PHE A 48 -16.18 3.64 9.15
C PHE A 48 -15.06 2.66 8.77
N PRO A 49 -14.10 2.38 9.68
CA PRO A 49 -12.99 1.46 9.39
C PRO A 49 -13.47 0.09 8.89
N LYS A 50 -14.58 -0.40 9.44
CA LYS A 50 -15.17 -1.68 9.05
C LYS A 50 -15.67 -1.67 7.60
N GLU A 51 -16.27 -0.58 7.14
CA GLU A 51 -16.76 -0.46 5.77
C GLU A 51 -15.60 -0.35 4.79
N HIS A 52 -14.54 0.40 5.15
CA HIS A 52 -13.33 0.45 4.33
C HIS A 52 -12.69 -0.95 4.16
N VAL A 53 -12.59 -1.73 5.25
CA VAL A 53 -12.10 -3.11 5.18
C VAL A 53 -13.00 -3.99 4.32
N ASN A 54 -14.33 -3.90 4.46
CA ASN A 54 -15.25 -4.67 3.62
C ASN A 54 -15.09 -4.32 2.14
N HIS A 55 -15.06 -3.02 1.79
CA HIS A 55 -14.85 -2.57 0.41
C HIS A 55 -13.50 -3.02 -0.14
N PHE A 56 -12.44 -3.00 0.67
CA PHE A 56 -11.13 -3.49 0.28
C PHE A 56 -11.16 -4.99 -0.07
N ILE A 57 -11.80 -5.82 0.77
CA ILE A 57 -11.96 -7.25 0.53
C ILE A 57 -12.81 -7.52 -0.72
N ASP A 58 -13.90 -6.78 -0.90
CA ASP A 58 -14.75 -6.88 -2.09
C ASP A 58 -13.98 -6.51 -3.37
N ALA A 59 -13.16 -5.46 -3.32
CA ALA A 59 -12.34 -5.00 -4.45
C ALA A 59 -11.23 -5.99 -4.83
N LEU A 60 -10.68 -6.74 -3.86
CA LEU A 60 -9.74 -7.83 -4.15
C LEU A 60 -10.40 -9.02 -4.85
N GLY A 61 -11.72 -9.19 -4.69
CA GLY A 61 -12.51 -10.21 -5.37
C GLY A 61 -11.95 -11.62 -5.21
N LEU A 62 -11.67 -12.29 -6.33
CA LEU A 62 -11.13 -13.66 -6.34
C LEU A 62 -9.74 -13.80 -5.69
N HIS A 63 -9.03 -12.69 -5.47
CA HIS A 63 -7.75 -12.67 -4.78
C HIS A 63 -7.87 -12.35 -3.28
N ALA A 64 -9.08 -12.19 -2.75
CA ALA A 64 -9.31 -11.92 -1.33
C ALA A 64 -8.77 -13.03 -0.40
N GLY A 65 -8.44 -14.22 -0.90
CA GLY A 65 -7.78 -15.28 -0.11
C GLY A 65 -6.25 -15.17 -0.04
N ASP A 66 -5.62 -14.32 -0.86
CA ASP A 66 -4.16 -14.16 -0.87
C ASP A 66 -3.71 -13.15 0.19
N TYR A 67 -3.26 -13.67 1.33
CA TYR A 67 -2.81 -12.84 2.46
C TYR A 67 -1.63 -11.94 2.13
N SER A 68 -0.71 -12.40 1.28
CA SER A 68 0.47 -11.63 0.89
C SER A 68 0.08 -10.46 0.00
N LEU A 69 -0.90 -10.67 -0.88
CA LEU A 69 -1.51 -9.62 -1.66
C LEU A 69 -2.29 -8.64 -0.78
N GLN A 70 -3.12 -9.14 0.15
CA GLN A 70 -3.87 -8.29 1.07
C GLN A 70 -2.95 -7.31 1.81
N LEU A 71 -1.85 -7.78 2.40
CA LEU A 71 -0.92 -6.90 3.13
C LEU A 71 -0.32 -5.80 2.25
N ARG A 72 0.08 -6.16 1.03
CA ARG A 72 0.67 -5.21 0.08
C ARG A 72 -0.34 -4.17 -0.37
N GLU A 73 -1.54 -4.61 -0.74
CA GLU A 73 -2.56 -3.75 -1.33
C GLU A 73 -3.29 -2.91 -0.29
N PHE A 74 -3.53 -3.46 0.90
CA PHE A 74 -4.21 -2.73 1.98
C PHE A 74 -3.46 -1.45 2.33
N SER A 75 -2.13 -1.52 2.40
CA SER A 75 -1.29 -0.34 2.68
C SER A 75 -1.47 0.80 1.67
N LYS A 76 -1.81 0.50 0.40
CA LYS A 76 -2.04 1.50 -0.64
C LYS A 76 -3.39 2.20 -0.50
N GLY A 77 -4.32 1.59 0.24
CA GLY A 77 -5.62 2.16 0.56
C GLY A 77 -5.61 3.09 1.78
N LEU A 78 -4.48 3.24 2.47
CA LEU A 78 -4.37 4.06 3.67
C LEU A 78 -3.62 5.36 3.39
N THR A 79 -4.01 6.44 4.08
CA THR A 79 -3.32 7.72 4.03
C THR A 79 -3.31 8.41 5.41
N ASP A 80 -2.49 9.45 5.56
CA ASP A 80 -2.39 10.29 6.76
C ASP A 80 -2.36 9.48 8.08
N ARG A 81 -3.34 9.67 8.97
CA ARG A 81 -3.40 9.03 10.30
C ARG A 81 -3.64 7.52 10.20
N ALA A 82 -4.22 7.01 9.12
CA ALA A 82 -4.38 5.58 8.94
C ALA A 82 -3.07 4.88 8.52
N TYR A 83 -2.10 5.63 7.99
CA TYR A 83 -0.82 5.08 7.52
C TYR A 83 0.33 5.24 8.53
N THR A 84 0.16 6.09 9.55
CA THR A 84 1.21 6.46 10.54
C THR A 84 0.92 5.86 11.90
#